data_AF-A0A936T9I1-F1
#
_entry.id   AF-A0A936T9I1-F1
#
_cell.length_a   1.000
_cell.length_b   1.000
_cell.length_c   1.000
_cell.angle_alpha   90.00
_cell.angle_beta   90.00
_cell.angle_gamma   90.00
#
_symmetry.space_group_name_H-M   'P 1'
#
loop_
_entity.id
_entity.type
_entity.pdbx_description
1 polymer ?
#
loop_
_entity_poly.entity_id
_entity_poly.type
_entity_poly.pdbx_seq_one_letter_code
_entity_poly.pdbx_strand_id
1 'polypeptide(L)'
;MGLVNGHLLLKNPRISELSGVEVDALVDTGAVHLCIPEHVRIQLKLEAIGEKEVTLADGSKRLVPYVGPIEIKFKNRTGFAGALVLGDRVLLGAIPMEDMDLIVIPKTRTVDINPDSPNIASSIAM
;
A
#
# COMPACT_ATOMS: atom_id res chain seq x y z
N MET A 1 7.75 11.41 13.27
CA MET A 1 6.53 12.08 12.76
C MET A 1 5.32 11.42 13.41
N GLY A 2 4.20 12.13 13.57
CA GLY A 2 2.96 11.52 14.06
C GLY A 2 2.44 10.46 13.08
N LEU A 3 1.67 9.48 13.56
CA LEU A 3 1.07 8.46 12.71
C LEU A 3 0.09 9.13 11.73
N VAL A 4 0.35 8.96 10.43
CA VAL A 4 -0.52 9.38 9.33
C VAL A 4 -1.26 8.15 8.83
N ASN A 5 -2.57 8.23 8.64
CA ASN A 5 -3.35 7.11 8.12
C ASN A 5 -4.09 7.47 6.84
N GLY A 6 -4.42 6.45 6.04
CA GLY A 6 -5.29 6.55 4.87
C GLY A 6 -6.27 5.38 4.82
N HIS A 7 -7.54 5.67 4.52
CA HIS A 7 -8.57 4.66 4.29
C HIS A 7 -8.46 4.12 2.86
N LEU A 8 -8.04 2.86 2.72
CA LEU A 8 -7.83 2.21 1.43
C LEU A 8 -8.82 1.06 1.24
N LEU A 9 -9.17 0.78 -0.01
CA LEU A 9 -9.78 -0.47 -0.41
C LEU A 9 -8.75 -1.31 -1.17
N LEU A 10 -8.44 -2.49 -0.65
CA LEU A 10 -7.53 -3.44 -1.29
C LEU A 10 -8.35 -4.53 -1.99
N LYS A 11 -8.00 -4.87 -3.22
CA LYS A 11 -8.66 -5.94 -3.99
C LYS A 11 -7.64 -6.84 -4.67
N ASN A 12 -8.05 -8.09 -4.90
CA ASN A 12 -7.35 -8.98 -5.82
C ASN A 12 -7.98 -8.82 -7.22
N PRO A 13 -7.30 -8.17 -8.19
CA PRO A 13 -7.87 -7.92 -9.50
C PRO A 13 -8.01 -9.19 -10.35
N ARG A 14 -7.39 -10.32 -9.94
CA ARG A 14 -7.52 -11.61 -10.64
C ARG A 14 -8.83 -12.33 -10.32
N ILE A 15 -9.59 -11.89 -9.31
CA ILE A 15 -10.82 -12.53 -8.85
C ILE A 15 -11.89 -11.43 -8.65
N SER A 16 -12.58 -11.04 -9.72
CA SER A 16 -13.50 -9.89 -9.75
C SER A 16 -14.62 -9.95 -8.72
N GLU A 17 -15.13 -11.16 -8.47
CA GLU A 17 -16.23 -11.48 -7.55
C GLU A 17 -15.78 -11.54 -6.09
N LEU A 18 -14.48 -11.52 -5.81
CA LEU A 18 -13.98 -11.43 -4.44
C LEU A 18 -14.19 -10.00 -3.91
N SER A 19 -14.82 -9.91 -2.73
CA SER A 19 -14.97 -8.62 -2.05
C SER A 19 -13.60 -8.06 -1.66
N GLY A 20 -13.45 -6.74 -1.78
CA GLY A 20 -12.27 -6.05 -1.30
C GLY A 20 -12.23 -5.99 0.22
N VAL A 21 -11.07 -5.63 0.76
CA VAL A 21 -10.86 -5.39 2.18
C VAL A 21 -10.60 -3.90 2.39
N GLU A 22 -11.49 -3.24 3.13
CA GLU A 22 -11.29 -1.86 3.59
C GLU A 22 -10.33 -1.86 4.78
N VAL A 23 -9.33 -0.98 4.73
CA VAL A 23 -8.25 -0.93 5.74
C VAL A 23 -7.86 0.51 6.07
N ASP A 24 -7.49 0.70 7.33
CA ASP A 24 -6.78 1.90 7.78
C ASP A 24 -5.29 1.63 7.66
N ALA A 25 -4.68 2.15 6.60
CA ALA A 25 -3.27 1.95 6.33
C ALA A 25 -2.43 3.03 7.02
N LEU A 26 -1.39 2.61 7.75
CA LEU A 26 -0.34 3.51 8.23
C LEU A 26 0.49 3.98 7.04
N VAL A 27 0.65 5.28 6.90
CA VAL A 27 1.42 5.88 5.81
C VAL A 27 2.85 6.09 6.27
N ASP A 28 3.80 5.49 5.54
CA ASP A 28 5.21 5.53 5.88
C ASP A 28 6.06 5.77 4.64
N THR A 29 6.53 7.02 4.49
CA THR A 29 7.41 7.42 3.39
C THR A 29 8.82 6.81 3.49
N GLY A 30 9.19 6.22 4.65
CA GLY A 30 10.44 5.50 4.83
C GLY A 30 10.38 4.04 4.36
N ALA A 31 9.18 3.50 4.18
CA ALA A 31 8.98 2.18 3.61
C ALA A 31 8.81 2.24 2.10
N VAL A 32 9.29 1.22 1.39
CA VAL A 32 9.23 1.18 -0.08
C VAL A 32 7.95 0.53 -0.58
N HIS A 33 7.59 -0.64 -0.04
CA HIS A 33 6.50 -1.47 -0.55
C HIS A 33 5.24 -1.32 0.30
N LEU A 34 4.08 -1.68 -0.27
CA LEU A 34 2.90 -2.01 0.53
C LEU A 34 3.25 -3.19 1.46
N CYS A 35 2.91 -3.10 2.73
CA CYS A 35 2.97 -4.23 3.65
C CYS A 35 1.55 -4.58 4.09
N ILE A 36 1.21 -5.86 4.08
CA ILE A 36 -0.10 -6.34 4.51
C ILE A 36 0.04 -7.43 5.58
N PRO A 37 -0.86 -7.47 6.56
CA PRO A 37 -0.94 -8.60 7.48
C PRO A 37 -1.37 -9.90 6.79
N GLU A 38 -1.01 -11.02 7.40
CA GLU A 38 -1.37 -12.36 6.92
C GLU A 38 -2.89 -12.53 6.71
N HIS A 39 -3.72 -11.96 7.59
CA HIS A 39 -5.18 -12.06 7.46
C HIS A 39 -5.73 -11.35 6.22
N VAL A 40 -5.09 -10.26 5.77
CA VAL A 40 -5.47 -9.55 4.53
C VAL A 40 -5.09 -10.40 3.32
N ARG A 41 -3.88 -11.01 3.33
CA ARG A 41 -3.44 -11.95 2.29
C ARG A 41 -4.44 -13.09 2.10
N ILE A 42 -4.89 -13.69 3.21
CA ILE A 42 -5.85 -14.80 3.21
C ILE A 42 -7.21 -14.36 2.65
N GLN A 43 -7.76 -13.23 3.12
CA GLN A 43 -9.06 -12.72 2.66
C GLN A 43 -9.05 -12.39 1.16
N LEU A 44 -7.97 -11.80 0.67
CA LEU A 44 -7.79 -11.47 -0.75
C LEU A 44 -7.32 -12.66 -1.60
N LYS A 45 -7.12 -13.84 -1.01
CA LYS A 45 -6.62 -15.06 -1.69
C LYS A 45 -5.36 -14.79 -2.53
N LEU A 46 -4.43 -14.02 -1.96
CA LEU A 46 -3.21 -13.62 -2.64
C LEU A 46 -2.16 -14.74 -2.55
N GLU A 47 -1.62 -15.12 -3.70
CA GLU A 47 -0.55 -16.12 -3.82
C GLU A 47 0.81 -15.45 -3.67
N ALA A 48 1.76 -16.17 -3.05
CA ALA A 48 3.15 -15.74 -3.02
C ALA A 48 3.76 -15.88 -4.42
N ILE A 49 4.31 -14.77 -4.92
CA ILE A 49 5.07 -14.72 -6.18
C ILE A 49 6.55 -15.02 -5.91
N GLY A 50 7.00 -14.77 -4.68
CA GLY A 50 8.35 -15.07 -4.22
C GLY A 50 8.56 -14.61 -2.79
N GLU A 51 9.82 -14.43 -2.41
CA GLU A 51 10.22 -13.89 -1.11
C GLU A 51 11.12 -12.67 -1.32
N LYS A 52 11.13 -11.77 -0.34
CA LYS A 52 12.08 -10.65 -0.29
C LYS A 52 12.74 -10.58 1.08
N GLU A 53 14.04 -10.30 1.10
CA GLU A 53 14.72 -9.90 2.33
C GLU A 53 14.34 -8.46 2.66
N VAL A 54 13.86 -8.23 3.88
CA VAL A 54 13.49 -6.91 4.40
C VAL A 54 14.32 -6.58 5.62
N THR A 55 14.67 -5.31 5.78
CA THR A 55 15.29 -4.79 7.00
C THR A 55 14.22 -4.05 7.79
N LEU A 56 13.99 -4.46 9.04
CA LEU A 56 13.00 -3.85 9.92
C LEU A 56 13.58 -2.63 10.65
N ALA A 57 12.72 -1.86 11.31
CA ALA A 57 13.12 -0.68 12.07
C ALA A 57 14.11 -0.99 13.21
N ASP A 58 14.11 -2.22 13.73
CA ASP A 58 15.07 -2.69 14.74
C ASP A 58 16.42 -3.13 14.14
N GLY A 59 16.59 -3.01 12.82
CA GLY A 59 17.78 -3.44 12.07
C GLY A 59 17.82 -4.93 11.77
N SER A 60 16.86 -5.73 12.25
CA SER A 60 16.81 -7.16 11.93
C SER A 60 16.42 -7.40 10.48
N LYS A 61 16.96 -8.48 9.91
CA LYS A 61 16.66 -8.93 8.54
C LYS A 61 15.78 -10.16 8.56
N ARG A 62 14.77 -10.20 7.68
CA ARG A 62 13.87 -11.37 7.54
C ARG A 62 13.52 -11.60 6.08
N LEU A 63 13.42 -12.87 5.68
CA LEU A 63 12.73 -13.23 4.44
C LEU A 63 11.22 -13.23 4.70
N VAL A 64 10.47 -12.52 3.86
CA VAL A 64 9.02 -12.44 3.95
C VAL A 64 8.38 -12.73 2.59
N PRO A 65 7.18 -13.33 2.54
CA PRO A 65 6.47 -13.55 1.29
C PRO A 65 6.16 -12.23 0.57
N TYR A 66 6.35 -12.22 -0.74
CA TYR A 66 5.93 -11.15 -1.63
C TYR A 66 4.76 -11.62 -2.48
N VAL A 67 3.63 -10.92 -2.40
CA VAL A 67 2.34 -11.32 -2.98
C VAL A 67 1.79 -10.27 -3.92
N GLY A 68 0.91 -10.66 -4.84
CA GLY A 68 0.22 -9.73 -5.72
C GLY A 68 -0.39 -10.41 -6.95
N PRO A 69 -0.87 -9.62 -7.93
CA PRO A 69 -1.05 -8.17 -7.87
C PRO A 69 -2.16 -7.76 -6.89
N ILE A 70 -2.07 -6.56 -6.35
CA ILE A 70 -3.11 -5.94 -5.51
C ILE A 70 -3.55 -4.63 -6.18
N GLU A 71 -4.86 -4.49 -6.40
CA GLU A 71 -5.49 -3.23 -6.79
C GLU A 71 -5.75 -2.42 -5.51
N ILE A 72 -5.25 -1.20 -5.46
CA ILE A 72 -5.38 -0.29 -4.32
C ILE A 72 -6.28 0.86 -4.77
N LYS A 73 -7.35 1.14 -4.02
CA LYS A 73 -8.20 2.31 -4.27
C LYS A 73 -8.12 3.28 -3.11
N PHE A 74 -7.94 4.55 -3.47
CA PHE A 74 -7.99 5.68 -2.55
C PHE A 74 -8.66 6.86 -3.23
N LYS A 75 -9.81 7.31 -2.72
CA LYS A 75 -10.61 8.38 -3.34
C LYS A 75 -10.85 8.10 -4.84
N ASN A 76 -10.37 8.97 -5.73
CA ASN A 76 -10.45 8.83 -7.19
C ASN A 76 -9.19 8.22 -7.82
N ARG A 77 -8.33 7.58 -7.02
CA ARG A 77 -7.10 6.92 -7.46
C ARG A 77 -7.26 5.41 -7.44
N THR A 78 -6.68 4.78 -8.45
CA THR A 78 -6.47 3.34 -8.53
C THR A 78 -5.00 3.12 -8.83
N GLY A 79 -4.33 2.34 -7.98
CA GLY A 79 -2.94 1.92 -8.18
C GLY A 79 -2.81 0.41 -8.15
N PHE A 80 -1.67 -0.10 -8.63
CA PHE A 80 -1.36 -1.52 -8.61
C PHE A 80 0.02 -1.78 -8.02
N ALA A 81 0.11 -2.64 -7.02
CA ALA A 81 1.38 -3.01 -6.42
C ALA A 81 1.39 -4.48 -5.98
N GLY A 82 2.58 -5.01 -5.74
CA GLY A 82 2.74 -6.17 -4.86
C GLY A 82 2.89 -5.72 -3.41
N ALA A 83 2.73 -6.66 -2.48
CA ALA A 83 2.89 -6.42 -1.06
C ALA A 83 3.82 -7.43 -0.38
N LEU A 84 4.50 -6.97 0.65
CA LEU A 84 5.21 -7.82 1.59
C LEU A 84 4.24 -8.28 2.67
N VAL A 85 4.30 -9.55 3.07
CA VAL A 85 3.43 -10.10 4.11
C VAL A 85 4.14 -10.08 5.46
N LEU A 86 3.84 -9.07 6.27
CA LEU A 86 4.42 -8.85 7.59
C LEU A 86 3.61 -7.82 8.39
N GLY A 87 3.85 -7.78 9.70
CA GLY A 87 3.21 -6.83 10.60
C GLY A 87 1.76 -7.18 10.95
N ASP A 88 1.15 -6.30 11.73
CA ASP A 88 -0.21 -6.43 12.27
C ASP A 88 -1.22 -5.48 11.60
N ARG A 89 -0.73 -4.46 10.89
CA ARG A 89 -1.51 -3.43 10.19
C ARG A 89 -1.00 -3.22 8.77
N VAL A 90 -1.88 -2.74 7.89
CA VAL A 90 -1.48 -2.37 6.53
C VAL A 90 -0.58 -1.13 6.60
N LEU A 91 0.49 -1.13 5.83
CA LEU A 91 1.41 -0.01 5.72
C LEU A 91 1.58 0.38 4.26
N LEU A 92 1.29 1.64 3.94
CA LEU A 92 1.38 2.23 2.61
C LEU A 92 2.77 2.86 2.44
N GLY A 93 3.62 2.23 1.61
CA GLY A 93 4.97 2.69 1.29
C GLY A 93 5.05 3.60 0.05
N ALA A 94 6.27 3.99 -0.32
CA ALA A 94 6.57 4.92 -1.40
C ALA A 94 6.02 4.49 -2.77
N ILE A 95 6.21 3.23 -3.19
CA ILE A 95 5.76 2.75 -4.51
C ILE A 95 4.26 3.00 -4.74
N PRO A 96 3.35 2.48 -3.91
CA PRO A 96 1.92 2.72 -4.13
C PRO A 96 1.53 4.19 -3.90
N MET A 97 2.26 4.97 -3.10
CA MET A 97 1.99 6.42 -2.96
C MET A 97 2.34 7.20 -4.23
N GLU A 98 3.51 6.92 -4.81
CA GLU A 98 3.97 7.57 -6.04
C GLU A 98 3.12 7.15 -7.25
N ASP A 99 2.78 5.85 -7.36
CA ASP A 99 1.89 5.31 -8.40
C ASP A 99 0.52 6.00 -8.40
N MET A 100 -0.01 6.31 -7.21
CA MET A 100 -1.31 6.96 -7.04
C MET A 100 -1.26 8.50 -6.99
N ASP A 101 -0.07 9.12 -7.08
CA ASP A 101 0.15 10.57 -6.98
C ASP A 101 -0.43 11.15 -5.68
N LEU A 102 0.00 10.59 -4.55
CA LEU A 102 -0.45 10.95 -3.21
C LEU A 102 0.55 11.83 -2.47
N ILE A 103 0.03 12.71 -1.61
CA ILE A 103 0.81 13.57 -0.72
C ILE A 103 0.49 13.28 0.74
N VAL A 104 1.52 13.37 1.59
CA VAL A 104 1.36 13.31 3.05
C VAL A 104 1.22 14.73 3.58
N ILE A 105 0.20 14.98 4.40
CA ILE A 105 -0.06 16.29 5.02
C ILE A 105 0.21 16.18 6.53
N PRO A 106 1.39 16.60 7.02
CA PRO A 106 1.76 16.43 8.43
C PRO A 106 0.86 17.19 9.40
N LYS A 107 0.33 18.34 8.96
CA LYS A 107 -0.53 19.22 9.78
C LYS A 107 -1.83 18.52 10.18
N THR A 108 -2.45 17.79 9.26
CA THR A 108 -3.72 17.08 9.47
C THR A 108 -3.53 15.60 9.77
N ARG A 109 -2.30 15.07 9.61
CA ARG A 109 -1.96 13.65 9.74
C ARG A 109 -2.76 12.76 8.79
N THR A 110 -2.95 13.24 7.57
CA THR A 110 -3.67 12.53 6.50
C THR A 110 -2.78 12.35 5.29
N VAL A 111 -3.04 11.31 4.52
CA VAL A 111 -2.66 11.24 3.10
C VAL A 111 -3.81 11.78 2.26
N ASP A 112 -3.49 12.48 1.18
CA ASP A 112 -4.48 12.99 0.23
C ASP A 112 -3.95 12.92 -1.21
N ILE A 113 -4.83 13.14 -2.17
CA ILE A 113 -4.46 13.32 -3.57
C ILE A 113 -3.63 14.59 -3.73
N ASN A 114 -2.68 14.56 -4.65
CA ASN A 114 -1.93 15.74 -5.03
C ASN A 114 -2.88 16.84 -5.55
N PRO A 115 -2.87 18.05 -4.93
CA PRO A 115 -3.75 19.16 -5.31
C PRO A 115 -3.41 19.75 -6.68
N ASP A 116 -2.20 19.54 -7.20
CA ASP A 116 -1.80 19.99 -8.54
C ASP A 116 -2.38 19.10 -9.66
N SER A 117 -2.93 17.93 -9.29
CA SER A 117 -3.48 16.92 -10.20
C SER A 117 -4.84 16.38 -9.71
N PRO A 118 -5.82 17.24 -9.38
CA PRO A 118 -6.99 16.84 -8.57
C PRO A 118 -7.85 15.73 -9.23
N ASN A 119 -7.96 15.75 -10.56
CA ASN A 119 -8.85 14.86 -11.30
C ASN A 119 -8.17 13.58 -11.80
N ILE A 120 -6.91 13.68 -12.24
CA ILE A 120 -6.17 12.60 -12.90
C ILE A 120 -4.78 12.58 -12.28
N ALA A 121 -4.33 11.43 -11.80
CA ALA A 121 -2.98 11.25 -11.28
C ALA A 121 -1.93 11.62 -12.34
N SER A 122 -0.86 12.28 -11.92
CA SER A 122 0.25 12.69 -12.77
C SER A 122 1.51 11.95 -12.37
N SER A 123 2.40 11.73 -13.34
CA SER A 123 3.71 11.14 -13.09
C SER A 123 4.71 11.70 -14.09
N ILE A 124 6.00 11.61 -13.76
CA ILE A 124 7.09 12.04 -14.62
C ILE A 124 7.58 10.81 -15.39
N ALA A 125 7.46 10.83 -16.71
CA ALA A 125 8.06 9.84 -17.59
C ALA A 125 9.23 10.50 -18.36
N MET A 126 10.46 10.05 -18.11
CA MET A 126 11.66 10.51 -18.82
C MET A 126 12.74 9.43 -18.88
#